data_AF-A0A9W7XRY5-F1
#
_entry.id   AF-A0A9W7XRY5-F1
#
_cell.length_a   1.000
_cell.length_b   1.000
_cell.length_c   1.000
_cell.angle_alpha   90.00
_cell.angle_beta   90.00
_cell.angle_gamma   90.00
#
_symmetry.space_group_name_H-M   'P 1'
#
loop_
_entity.id
_entity.type
_entity.pdbx_description
1 polymer ?
#
loop_
_entity_poly.entity_id
_entity_poly.type
_entity_poly.pdbx_seq_one_letter_code
_entity_poly.pdbx_strand_id
1 'polypeptide(L)'
;LQQALVNGDWSRFSMDTVRLMVNMFDRDRSGTIGFDEFVGLWRYIEDWKQCFRRFDADNSGTIDRNELFQALSAFGFRVSQRVVDSLLHKYDQQ
;
A
#
# COMPACT_ATOMS: atom_id res chain seq x y z
N LEU A 1 -1.47 15.23 -6.32
CA LEU A 1 -1.26 13.82 -5.87
C LEU A 1 -0.58 13.74 -4.51
N GLN A 2 0.60 14.35 -4.31
CA GLN A 2 1.34 14.26 -3.05
C GLN A 2 0.63 14.86 -1.81
N GLN A 3 -0.24 15.85 -2.00
CA GLN A 3 -1.12 16.39 -0.93
C GLN A 3 -2.46 15.65 -0.80
N ALA A 4 -2.84 14.85 -1.80
CA ALA A 4 -4.10 14.10 -1.81
C ALA A 4 -3.95 12.72 -1.15
N LEU A 5 -2.71 12.22 -1.07
CA LEU A 5 -2.32 10.96 -0.46
C LEU A 5 -1.48 11.26 0.80
N VAL A 6 -2.11 11.85 1.80
CA VAL A 6 -1.52 11.97 3.14
C VAL A 6 -1.85 10.68 3.89
N ASN A 7 -0.84 10.05 4.48
CA ASN A 7 -1.05 8.89 5.37
C ASN A 7 -1.83 9.33 6.62
N GLY A 8 -2.49 8.40 7.31
CA GLY A 8 -3.28 8.70 8.52
C GLY A 8 -2.48 9.34 9.66
N ASP A 9 -1.15 9.32 9.58
CA ASP A 9 -0.17 9.87 10.52
C ASP A 9 0.47 11.20 10.05
N TRP A 10 -0.07 11.83 9.00
CA TRP A 10 0.47 13.06 8.37
C TRP A 10 1.83 12.91 7.66
N SER A 11 2.38 11.70 7.58
CA SER A 11 3.57 11.44 6.78
C SER A 11 3.24 11.51 5.28
N ARG A 12 4.22 11.94 4.48
CA ARG A 12 4.08 12.00 3.02
C ARG A 12 4.22 10.57 2.49
N PHE A 13 3.30 10.17 1.62
CA PHE A 13 3.43 8.91 0.88
C PHE A 13 4.82 8.81 0.23
N SER A 14 5.47 7.65 0.35
CA SER A 14 6.77 7.41 -0.29
C SER A 14 6.68 7.73 -1.78
N MET A 15 7.60 8.55 -2.29
CA MET A 15 7.61 8.93 -3.71
C MET A 15 7.89 7.74 -4.62
N ASP A 16 8.59 6.73 -4.13
CA ASP A 16 8.80 5.50 -4.88
C ASP A 16 7.49 4.72 -5.01
N THR A 17 6.69 4.66 -3.95
CA THR A 17 5.34 4.06 -4.00
C THR A 17 4.41 4.84 -4.92
N VAL A 18 4.43 6.18 -4.88
CA VAL A 18 3.63 7.01 -5.79
C VAL A 18 4.06 6.80 -7.25
N ARG A 19 5.36 6.73 -7.53
CA ARG A 19 5.87 6.47 -8.89
C ARG A 19 5.47 5.08 -9.39
N LEU A 20 5.55 4.06 -8.55
CA LEU A 20 5.07 2.71 -8.89
C LEU A 20 3.58 2.73 -9.22
N MET A 21 2.77 3.41 -8.40
CA MET A 21 1.33 3.55 -8.63
C MET A 21 1.01 4.30 -9.94
N VAL A 22 1.74 5.38 -10.24
CA VAL A 22 1.61 6.11 -11.51
C VAL A 22 1.93 5.19 -12.68
N ASN A 23 3.07 4.50 -12.65
CA ASN A 23 3.47 3.59 -13.73
C ASN A 23 2.50 2.43 -13.97
N MET A 24 1.73 2.01 -12.95
CA MET A 24 0.73 0.95 -13.10
C MET A 24 -0.54 1.41 -13.83
N PHE A 25 -0.85 2.70 -13.77
CA PHE A 25 -2.12 3.26 -14.28
C PHE A 25 -1.95 4.24 -15.45
N ASP A 26 -0.74 4.70 -15.72
CA ASP A 26 -0.35 5.49 -16.89
C ASP A 26 -0.38 4.62 -18.16
N ARG A 27 -1.55 4.53 -18.79
CA ARG A 27 -1.80 3.70 -19.97
C ARG A 27 -1.32 4.37 -21.23
N ASP A 28 -1.40 5.70 -21.27
CA ASP A 28 -0.97 6.50 -22.42
C ASP A 28 0.55 6.77 -22.42
N ARG A 29 1.26 6.39 -21.34
CA ARG A 29 2.70 6.61 -21.13
C ARG A 29 3.06 8.09 -21.17
N SER A 30 2.14 8.96 -20.77
CA SER A 30 2.37 10.40 -20.68
C SER A 30 3.39 10.76 -19.59
N GLY A 31 3.70 9.83 -18.68
CA GLY A 31 4.48 10.09 -17.48
C GLY A 31 3.68 10.87 -16.42
N THR A 32 2.38 11.04 -16.66
CA THR A 32 1.43 11.73 -15.78
C THR A 32 0.17 10.87 -15.64
N ILE A 33 -0.78 11.30 -14.80
CA ILE A 33 -2.07 10.61 -14.65
C ILE A 33 -3.17 11.58 -15.09
N GLY A 34 -3.87 11.22 -16.17
CA GLY A 34 -5.09 11.88 -16.62
C GLY A 34 -6.28 11.59 -15.70
N PHE A 35 -7.40 12.29 -15.87
CA PHE A 35 -8.56 12.13 -14.98
C PHE A 35 -9.10 10.68 -14.93
N ASP A 36 -9.24 10.01 -16.08
CA ASP A 36 -9.77 8.65 -16.13
C ASP A 36 -8.83 7.62 -15.48
N GLU A 37 -7.52 7.80 -15.65
CA GLU A 37 -6.49 6.98 -15.01
C GLU A 37 -6.48 7.24 -13.49
N PHE A 38 -6.71 8.49 -13.07
CA PHE A 38 -6.84 8.86 -11.67
C PHE A 38 -8.06 8.19 -11.03
N VAL A 39 -9.19 8.08 -11.72
CA VAL A 39 -10.36 7.35 -11.21
C VAL A 39 -10.01 5.88 -10.96
N GLY A 40 -9.26 5.26 -11.88
CA GLY A 40 -8.76 3.89 -11.71
C GLY A 40 -7.82 3.76 -10.51
N LEU A 41 -6.83 4.64 -10.41
CA LEU A 41 -5.89 4.68 -9.29
C LEU A 41 -6.62 4.92 -7.95
N TRP A 42 -7.58 5.83 -7.91
CA TRP A 42 -8.33 6.15 -6.69
C TRP A 42 -9.10 4.93 -6.18
N ARG A 43 -9.77 4.19 -7.07
CA ARG A 43 -10.46 2.94 -6.71
C ARG A 43 -9.48 1.91 -6.16
N TYR A 44 -8.34 1.74 -6.82
CA TYR A 44 -7.29 0.84 -6.36
C TYR A 44 -6.78 1.21 -4.96
N ILE A 45 -6.58 2.50 -4.69
CA ILE A 45 -6.16 2.98 -3.36
C ILE A 45 -7.25 2.72 -2.31
N GLU A 46 -8.53 2.93 -2.63
CA GLU A 46 -9.61 2.66 -1.68
C GLU A 46 -9.75 1.17 -1.37
N ASP A 47 -9.62 0.30 -2.38
CA ASP A 47 -9.62 -1.15 -2.18
C ASP A 47 -8.46 -1.59 -1.29
N TRP A 48 -7.26 -1.03 -1.51
CA TRP A 48 -6.11 -1.28 -0.65
C TRP A 48 -6.30 -0.75 0.77
N LYS A 49 -6.91 0.42 0.96
CA LYS A 49 -7.25 0.95 2.29
C LYS A 49 -8.24 0.07 3.02
N GLN A 50 -9.26 -0.44 2.34
CA GLN A 50 -10.21 -1.38 2.94
C GLN A 50 -9.52 -2.69 3.31
N CYS A 51 -8.65 -3.19 2.44
CA CYS A 51 -7.87 -4.38 2.72
C CYS A 51 -6.95 -4.18 3.93
N PHE A 52 -6.27 -3.04 4.03
CA PHE A 52 -5.40 -2.72 5.15
C PHE A 52 -6.18 -2.67 6.46
N ARG A 53 -7.30 -1.93 6.51
CA ARG A 53 -8.20 -1.87 7.67
C ARG A 53 -8.78 -3.22 8.09
N ARG A 54 -8.89 -4.18 7.16
CA ARG A 54 -9.35 -5.53 7.48
C ARG A 54 -8.30 -6.34 8.25
N PHE A 55 -7.03 -6.06 8.03
CA PHE A 55 -5.91 -6.79 8.65
C PHE A 55 -5.29 -6.07 9.84
N ASP A 56 -5.45 -4.75 9.93
CA ASP A 56 -5.19 -3.92 11.12
C ASP A 56 -6.29 -4.21 12.16
N ALA A 57 -6.13 -5.32 12.88
CA ALA A 57 -7.14 -5.87 13.77
C ALA A 57 -7.26 -5.05 15.06
N ASP A 58 -6.15 -4.43 15.48
CA ASP A 58 -6.10 -3.58 16.66
C ASP A 58 -6.46 -2.11 16.38
N ASN A 59 -6.66 -1.73 15.11
CA ASN A 59 -6.88 -0.36 14.65
C ASN A 59 -5.75 0.59 15.07
N SER A 60 -4.52 0.08 15.14
CA SER A 60 -3.33 0.89 15.42
C SER A 60 -3.02 1.86 14.28
N GLY A 61 -3.58 1.62 13.08
CA GLY A 61 -3.23 2.34 11.86
C GLY A 61 -1.94 1.83 11.21
N THR A 62 -1.35 0.76 11.76
CA THR A 62 -0.16 0.07 11.28
C THR A 62 -0.44 -1.42 11.14
N ILE A 63 0.47 -2.17 10.50
CA ILE A 63 0.35 -3.63 10.38
C ILE A 63 1.54 -4.25 11.08
N ASP A 64 1.26 -5.01 12.14
CA ASP A 64 2.29 -5.73 12.89
C ASP A 64 2.71 -7.03 12.18
N ARG A 65 3.66 -7.75 12.79
CA ARG A 65 4.17 -9.03 12.27
C ARG A 65 3.07 -10.09 12.10
N ASN A 66 2.20 -10.23 13.08
CA ASN A 66 1.15 -11.25 13.07
C ASN A 66 0.08 -10.90 12.04
N GLU A 67 -0.29 -9.63 11.95
CA GLU A 67 -1.23 -9.09 10.98
C GLU A 67 -0.71 -9.23 9.55
N LEU A 68 0.57 -8.93 9.31
CA LEU A 68 1.20 -9.13 8.00
C LEU A 68 1.25 -10.62 7.61
N PHE A 69 1.59 -11.50 8.55
CA PHE A 69 1.59 -12.94 8.31
C PHE A 69 0.19 -13.45 7.96
N GLN A 70 -0.84 -12.99 8.67
CA GLN A 70 -2.24 -13.33 8.39
C GLN A 70 -2.68 -12.79 7.03
N ALA A 71 -2.33 -11.54 6.70
CA ALA A 71 -2.64 -10.94 5.42
C ALA A 71 -2.04 -11.74 4.25
N LEU A 72 -0.73 -12.03 4.30
CA LEU A 72 -0.04 -12.81 3.27
C LEU A 72 -0.63 -14.21 3.14
N SER A 73 -0.99 -14.85 4.26
CA SER A 73 -1.65 -16.16 4.25
C SER A 73 -3.05 -16.09 3.62
N ALA A 74 -3.83 -15.04 3.91
CA ALA A 74 -5.16 -14.83 3.35
C ALA A 74 -5.12 -14.56 1.82
N PHE A 75 -4.04 -13.96 1.33
CA PHE A 75 -3.77 -13.82 -0.11
C PHE A 75 -3.27 -15.13 -0.76
N GLY A 76 -3.14 -16.21 0.01
CA GLY A 76 -2.71 -17.52 -0.51
C GLY A 76 -1.19 -17.70 -0.56
N PHE A 77 -0.40 -16.76 -0.06
CA PHE A 77 1.05 -16.93 0.02
C PHE A 77 1.45 -17.83 1.18
N ARG A 78 2.33 -18.79 0.91
CA ARG A 78 2.99 -19.61 1.94
C ARG A 78 4.32 -18.98 2.29
N VAL A 79 4.30 -18.02 3.22
CA VAL A 79 5.50 -17.32 3.68
C VAL A 79 5.96 -17.88 5.03
N SER A 80 7.28 -17.92 5.24
CA SER A 80 7.83 -18.23 6.57
C SER A 80 7.90 -16.97 7.42
N GLN A 81 7.91 -17.15 8.74
CA GLN A 81 8.06 -16.03 9.70
C GLN A 81 9.33 -15.19 9.42
N ARG A 82 10.42 -15.82 8.97
CA ARG A 82 11.65 -15.10 8.60
C ARG A 82 11.48 -14.17 7.40
N VAL A 83 10.63 -14.55 6.44
CA VAL A 83 10.32 -13.70 5.28
C VAL A 83 9.48 -12.51 5.72
N VAL A 84 8.50 -12.73 6.60
CA VAL A 84 7.70 -11.64 7.18
C VAL A 84 8.60 -10.64 7.91
N ASP A 85 9.54 -11.11 8.70
CA ASP A 85 10.49 -10.26 9.41
C ASP A 85 11.38 -9.45 8.47
N SER A 86 11.84 -10.09 7.39
CA SER A 86 12.64 -9.43 6.36
C SER A 86 11.84 -8.37 5.60
N LEU A 87 10.55 -8.61 5.36
CA LEU A 87 9.64 -7.66 4.73
C LEU A 87 9.38 -6.47 5.64
N LEU A 88 9.03 -6.71 6.91
CA LEU A 88 8.87 -5.63 7.89
C LEU A 88 10.14 -4.79 7.95
N HIS A 89 11.31 -5.39 8.15
CA HIS A 89 12.56 -4.64 8.23
C HIS A 89 12.89 -3.83 6.97
N LYS A 90 12.47 -4.29 5.79
CA LYS A 90 12.74 -3.61 4.52
C LYS A 90 11.78 -2.45 4.23
N TYR A 91 10.53 -2.55 4.66
CA TYR A 91 9.45 -1.63 4.29
C TYR A 91 8.93 -0.77 5.45
N ASP A 92 9.23 -1.14 6.70
CA ASP A 92 9.01 -0.31 7.87
C ASP A 92 10.06 0.81 7.86
N GLN A 93 9.65 2.00 7.44
CA GLN A 93 10.47 3.20 7.52
C GLN A 93 10.26 3.81 8.91
N GLN A 94 11.14 3.48 9.86
CA GLN A 94 11.29 4.27 11.08
C GLN A 94 11.62 5.74 10.76
#